data_AF-A0A497EFW3-F1
#
_entry.id   AF-A0A497EFW3-F1
#
_cell.length_a   1.000
_cell.length_b   1.000
_cell.length_c   1.000
_cell.angle_alpha   90.00
_cell.angle_beta   90.00
_cell.angle_gamma   90.00
#
_symmetry.space_group_name_H-M   'P 1'
#
loop_
_entity.id
_entity.type
_entity.pdbx_description
1 polymer ?
#
loop_
_entity_poly.entity_id
_entity_poly.type
_entity_poly.pdbx_seq_one_letter_code
_entity_poly.pdbx_strand_id
1 'polypeptide(L)' 'MKRGDLCWADLKPRSGSEQQGRRPVVIVSSDGFNDV' A
#
# COMPACT_ATOMS: atom_id res chain seq x y z
N MET A 1 2.73 -9.56 -5.09
CA MET A 1 1.74 -8.47 -5.24
C MET A 1 1.96 -7.84 -6.60
N LYS A 2 0.95 -7.69 -7.44
CA LYS A 2 1.12 -7.14 -8.79
C LYS A 2 0.75 -5.67 -8.84
N ARG A 3 1.39 -4.92 -9.75
CA ARG A 3 1.04 -3.54 -10.06
C ARG A 3 -0.45 -3.47 -10.41
N GLY A 4 -1.16 -2.54 -9.79
CA GLY A 4 -2.58 -2.33 -9.99
C GLY A 4 -3.49 -3.16 -9.09
N ASP A 5 -2.96 -4.13 -8.32
CA ASP A 5 -3.75 -4.83 -7.32
C ASP A 5 -4.26 -3.85 -6.25
N LEU A 6 -5.54 -4.02 -5.88
CA LEU A 6 -6.14 -3.34 -4.73
C LEU A 6 -6.00 -4.22 -3.49
N CYS A 7 -5.37 -3.71 -2.44
CA CYS A 7 -5.16 -4.46 -1.20
C CYS A 7 -5.59 -3.65 0.04
N TRP A 8 -5.99 -4.36 1.09
CA TRP A 8 -6.20 -3.73 2.40
C TRP A 8 -4.87 -3.58 3.12
N ALA A 9 -4.52 -2.36 3.51
CA ALA A 9 -3.32 -2.08 4.29
C ALA A 9 -3.70 -1.33 5.58
N ASP A 10 -2.95 -1.56 6.66
CA ASP A 10 -3.04 -0.78 7.89
C ASP A 10 -1.96 0.30 7.90
N LEU A 11 -2.36 1.57 7.80
CA LEU A 11 -1.45 2.71 7.73
C LEU A 11 -1.19 3.29 9.13
N LYS A 12 -0.25 2.67 9.86
CA LYS A 12 0.21 3.12 11.19
C LYS A 12 1.64 2.62 11.50
N PRO A 13 2.41 3.33 12.36
CA PRO A 13 2.10 4.63 12.98
C PRO A 13 2.18 5.79 11.96
N ARG A 14 1.67 6.96 12.33
CA ARG A 14 1.60 8.15 11.45
C ARG A 14 1.69 9.46 12.20
N SER A 15 2.06 10.53 11.49
CA SER A 15 2.13 11.89 12.01
C SER A 15 1.27 12.88 11.20
N GLY A 16 0.79 13.94 11.86
CA GLY A 16 0.18 15.10 11.18
C GLY A 16 -1.07 14.80 10.33
N SER A 17 -0.95 14.92 9.01
CA SER A 17 -2.04 14.71 8.05
C SER A 17 -1.81 13.54 7.09
N GLU A 18 -0.86 12.65 7.41
CA GLU A 18 -0.62 11.43 6.66
C GLU A 18 -1.89 10.56 6.58
N GLN A 19 -2.08 9.81 5.49
CA GLN A 19 -3.22 8.90 5.39
C GLN A 19 -3.14 7.80 6.45
N GLN A 20 -4.32 7.40 6.95
CA GLN A 20 -4.40 6.65 8.21
C GLN A 20 -5.45 5.54 8.21
N GLY A 21 -5.22 4.57 9.11
CA GLY A 21 -6.14 3.47 9.40
C GLY A 21 -6.11 2.36 8.35
N ARG A 22 -6.96 1.36 8.54
CA ARG A 22 -7.09 0.24 7.60
C ARG A 22 -7.92 0.68 6.38
N ARG A 23 -7.28 0.74 5.21
CA ARG A 23 -7.92 1.21 3.98
C ARG A 23 -7.42 0.49 2.73
N PRO A 24 -8.21 0.49 1.64
CA PRO A 24 -7.74 0.01 0.35
C PRO A 24 -6.60 0.90 -0.17
N VAL A 25 -5.56 0.28 -0.72
CA VAL A 25 -4.43 0.92 -1.39
C VAL A 25 -4.16 0.21 -2.72
N VAL A 26 -3.47 0.89 -3.63
CA VAL A 26 -3.07 0.34 -4.94
C VAL A 26 -1.57 0.11 -4.97
N ILE A 27 -1.16 -1.04 -5.50
CA ILE A 27 0.25 -1.35 -5.71
C ILE A 27 0.76 -0.59 -6.95
N VAL A 28 1.78 0.26 -6.74
CA VAL A 28 2.39 1.09 -7.80
C VAL A 28 3.84 0.71 -8.12
N SER A 29 4.44 -0.21 -7.38
CA SER A 29 5.73 -0.83 -7.72
C SER A 29 5.57 -1.79 -8.91
N SER A 30 6.65 -2.06 -9.66
CA SER A 30 6.63 -3.04 -10.74
C SER A 30 6.57 -4.46 -10.19
N ASP A 31 6.03 -5.39 -10.98
CA ASP A 31 5.91 -6.80 -10.58
C ASP A 31 7.28 -7.38 -10.18
N GLY A 32 8.33 -7.14 -10.98
CA GLY A 32 9.68 -7.61 -10.65
C GLY A 32 10.28 -7.03 -9.37
N PHE A 33 9.80 -5.89 -8.87
CA PHE A 33 10.19 -5.38 -7.54
C PHE A 33 9.48 -6.14 -6.41
N ASN A 34 8.28 -6.65 -6.67
CA ASN A 34 7.41 -7.28 -5.68
C ASN A 34 7.56 -8.82 -5.63
N ASP A 35 8.32 -9.41 -6.54
CA ASP A 35 8.56 -10.86 -6.63
C ASP A 35 9.76 -11.35 -5.77
N VAL A 36 10.30 -10.47 -4.92
CA VAL A 36 11.45 -10.72 -4.02
C VAL A 36 11.00 -11.07 -2.61
#